data_AF-A0AAN0LWX1-F1
#
_entry.id   AF-A0AAN0LWX1-F1
#
_cell.length_a   1.000
_cell.length_b   1.000
_cell.length_c   1.000
_cell.angle_alpha   90.00
_cell.angle_beta   90.00
_cell.angle_gamma   90.00
#
_symmetry.space_group_name_H-M   'P 1'
#
loop_
_entity.id
_entity.type
_entity.pdbx_description
1 polymer ?
#
loop_
_entity_poly.entity_id
_entity_poly.type
_entity_poly.pdbx_seq_one_letter_code
_entity_poly.pdbx_strand_id
1 'polypeptide(L)'
;MNKPLAHTVRPQTIDEIAGQDHLLGEGQILRNLVTNKEIPSMIFFGPPGTGKTTTAMAIANTLGRPFRLFNAVTDNKKKIRSVIC
;
A
#
# COMPACT_ATOMS: atom_id res chain seq x y z
N MET A 1 13.49 20.69 -2.42
CA MET A 1 13.21 19.81 -3.58
C MET A 1 11.71 19.69 -3.75
N ASN A 2 11.16 20.08 -4.90
CA ASN A 2 9.72 20.10 -5.16
C ASN A 2 9.21 18.65 -5.36
N LYS A 3 8.46 18.12 -4.39
CA LYS A 3 7.92 16.75 -4.47
C LYS A 3 6.74 16.75 -5.44
N PRO A 4 6.62 15.80 -6.37
CA PRO A 4 5.50 15.77 -7.32
C PRO A 4 4.16 15.74 -6.58
N LEU A 5 3.15 16.47 -7.09
CA LEU A 5 1.81 16.55 -6.47
C LEU A 5 1.23 15.16 -6.20
N ALA A 6 1.40 14.24 -7.15
CA ALA A 6 0.96 12.85 -7.04
C ALA A 6 1.56 12.09 -5.85
N HIS A 7 2.66 12.56 -5.26
CA HIS A 7 3.19 12.04 -4.01
C HIS A 7 2.56 12.74 -2.80
N THR A 8 2.30 14.03 -2.89
CA THR A 8 1.73 14.82 -1.78
C THR A 8 0.26 14.46 -1.52
N VAL A 9 -0.51 14.15 -2.56
CA VAL A 9 -1.94 13.80 -2.44
C VAL A 9 -2.20 12.30 -2.26
N ARG A 10 -1.17 11.50 -1.95
CA ARG A 10 -1.38 10.06 -1.75
C ARG A 10 -2.22 9.81 -0.49
N PRO A 11 -3.29 9.01 -0.58
CA PRO A 11 -4.01 8.47 0.56
C PRO A 11 -3.07 7.94 1.64
N GLN A 12 -3.29 8.36 2.88
CA GLN A 12 -2.57 7.91 4.06
C GLN A 12 -3.28 6.76 4.75
N THR A 13 -4.60 6.72 4.72
CA THR A 13 -5.42 5.66 5.32
C THR A 13 -6.29 4.98 4.26
N ILE A 14 -6.85 3.83 4.61
CA ILE A 14 -7.78 3.12 3.71
C ILE A 14 -9.07 3.91 3.44
N ASP A 15 -9.47 4.82 4.34
CA ASP A 15 -10.65 5.66 4.20
C ASP A 15 -10.47 6.75 3.12
N GLU A 16 -9.23 7.10 2.81
CA GLU A 16 -8.89 8.11 1.81
C GLU A 16 -8.79 7.53 0.38
N ILE A 17 -8.93 6.21 0.22
CA ILE A 17 -8.80 5.56 -1.09
C ILE A 17 -10.10 5.73 -1.90
N ALA A 18 -10.01 6.45 -3.01
CA ALA A 18 -11.12 6.61 -3.95
C ALA A 18 -11.19 5.47 -4.99
N GLY A 19 -12.41 5.03 -5.31
CA GLY A 19 -12.71 4.16 -6.46
C GLY A 19 -12.44 2.66 -6.24
N GLN A 20 -12.19 2.24 -5.00
CA GLN A 20 -11.93 0.84 -4.62
C GLN A 20 -12.98 0.30 -3.64
N ASP A 21 -14.23 0.77 -3.76
CA ASP A 21 -15.31 0.45 -2.82
C ASP A 21 -15.64 -1.05 -2.78
N HIS A 22 -15.44 -1.77 -3.89
CA HIS A 22 -15.60 -3.22 -3.97
C HIS A 22 -14.55 -4.01 -3.15
N LEU A 23 -13.47 -3.37 -2.71
CA LEU A 23 -12.44 -3.99 -1.85
C LEU A 23 -12.42 -3.38 -0.44
N LEU A 24 -12.67 -2.07 -0.34
CA LEU A 24 -12.48 -1.27 0.86
C LEU A 24 -13.77 -0.69 1.45
N GLY A 25 -14.91 -0.88 0.78
CA GLY A 25 -16.22 -0.53 1.31
C GLY A 25 -16.57 -1.34 2.56
N GLU A 26 -17.67 -0.96 3.20
CA GLU A 26 -18.14 -1.66 4.39
C GLU A 26 -18.39 -3.15 4.12
N GLY A 27 -17.90 -4.01 5.02
CA GLY A 27 -18.01 -5.46 4.92
C GLY A 27 -17.16 -6.11 3.82
N GLN A 28 -16.39 -5.35 3.05
CA GLN A 28 -15.54 -5.89 1.98
C GLN A 28 -14.25 -6.52 2.49
N ILE A 29 -13.65 -7.35 1.65
CA ILE A 29 -12.52 -8.21 2.04
C ILE A 29 -11.34 -7.44 2.63
N LEU A 30 -10.82 -6.40 1.95
CA LEU A 30 -9.65 -5.67 2.46
C LEU A 30 -10.03 -4.84 3.70
N ARG A 31 -11.24 -4.29 3.76
CA ARG A 31 -11.74 -3.57 4.95
C ARG A 31 -11.78 -4.48 6.17
N ASN A 32 -12.28 -5.70 6.01
CA ASN A 32 -12.36 -6.68 7.09
C ASN A 32 -10.97 -7.13 7.55
N LEU A 33 -10.05 -7.41 6.62
CA LEU A 33 -8.67 -7.79 6.95
C LEU A 33 -7.94 -6.68 7.74
N VAL A 34 -8.12 -5.42 7.33
CA VAL A 34 -7.53 -4.28 8.05
C VAL A 34 -8.18 -4.09 9.42
N THR A 35 -9.51 -4.16 9.51
CA THR A 35 -10.24 -4.02 10.78
C THR A 35 -9.84 -5.11 11.77
N ASN A 36 -9.70 -6.35 11.31
CA ASN A 36 -9.30 -7.49 12.14
C ASN A 36 -7.78 -7.53 12.42
N LYS A 37 -6.99 -6.64 11.80
CA LYS A 37 -5.51 -6.60 11.89
C LYS A 37 -4.81 -7.88 11.41
N GLU A 38 -5.48 -8.67 10.59
CA GLU A 38 -4.99 -9.92 10.01
C GLU A 38 -4.69 -9.70 8.53
N ILE A 39 -3.43 -9.36 8.22
CA ILE A 39 -2.98 -9.09 6.85
C ILE A 39 -2.16 -10.28 6.34
N PRO A 40 -2.67 -11.06 5.37
CA PRO A 40 -1.88 -12.09 4.71
C PRO A 40 -0.92 -11.46 3.68
N SER A 41 -0.03 -12.28 3.11
CA SER A 41 0.73 -11.91 1.92
C SER A 41 -0.22 -11.68 0.75
N MET A 42 -0.10 -10.53 0.09
CA MET A 42 -1.00 -10.11 -1.00
C MET A 42 -0.23 -9.69 -2.24
N ILE A 43 -0.82 -9.96 -3.40
CA ILE A 43 -0.36 -9.43 -4.70
C ILE A 43 -1.46 -8.50 -5.22
N PHE A 44 -1.10 -7.23 -5.42
CA PHE A 44 -1.99 -6.26 -6.06
C PHE A 44 -1.76 -6.28 -7.57
N PHE A 45 -2.78 -6.65 -8.33
CA PHE A 45 -2.74 -6.71 -9.79
C PHE A 45 -3.64 -5.62 -10.41
N GLY A 46 -3.17 -5.02 -11.50
CA GLY A 46 -3.94 -4.04 -12.27
C GLY A 46 -3.08 -3.07 -13.08
N PRO A 47 -3.70 -2.30 -14.00
CA PRO A 47 -3.01 -1.32 -14.86
C PRO A 47 -2.14 -0.31 -14.10
N PRO A 48 -1.12 0.30 -14.73
CA PRO A 48 -0.35 1.36 -14.08
C PRO A 48 -1.26 2.52 -13.64
N GLY A 49 -0.99 3.10 -12.47
CA GLY A 49 -1.79 4.22 -11.93
C GLY A 49 -3.04 3.85 -11.12
N THR A 50 -3.45 2.57 -11.05
CA THR A 50 -4.65 2.15 -10.28
C THR A 50 -4.52 2.17 -8.75
N GLY A 51 -3.44 2.72 -8.22
CA GLY A 51 -3.26 2.88 -6.77
C GLY A 51 -2.64 1.69 -6.03
N LYS A 52 -2.22 0.60 -6.69
CA LYS A 52 -1.62 -0.60 -6.03
C LYS A 52 -0.61 -0.30 -4.92
N THR A 53 0.42 0.49 -5.23
CA THR A 53 1.46 0.87 -4.25
C THR A 53 0.88 1.75 -3.15
N THR A 54 -0.02 2.67 -3.52
CA THR A 54 -0.71 3.56 -2.58
C THR A 54 -1.59 2.77 -1.60
N THR A 55 -2.37 1.80 -2.08
CA THR A 55 -3.22 0.92 -1.26
C THR A 55 -2.39 0.13 -0.26
N ALA A 56 -1.27 -0.46 -0.67
CA ALA A 56 -0.39 -1.18 0.25
C ALA A 56 0.18 -0.29 1.36
N MET A 57 0.59 0.94 1.03
CA MET A 57 1.08 1.91 2.03
C MET A 57 -0.04 2.38 2.97
N ALA A 58 -1.23 2.67 2.43
CA ALA A 58 -2.39 3.09 3.20
C ALA A 58 -2.84 2.02 4.20
N ILE A 59 -2.80 0.73 3.81
CA ILE A 59 -3.04 -0.40 4.72
C ILE A 59 -2.02 -0.41 5.85
N ALA A 60 -0.71 -0.32 5.54
CA ALA A 60 0.35 -0.34 6.54
C ALA A 60 0.24 0.84 7.53
N ASN A 61 -0.03 2.05 7.00
CA ASN A 61 -0.27 3.25 7.79
C ASN A 61 -1.50 3.12 8.69
N THR A 62 -2.63 2.63 8.16
CA THR A 62 -3.87 2.42 8.94
C THR A 62 -3.62 1.46 10.11
N LEU A 63 -2.79 0.44 9.90
CA LEU A 63 -2.42 -0.52 10.94
C LEU A 63 -1.29 -0.05 11.86
N GLY A 64 -0.71 1.14 11.62
CA GLY A 64 0.46 1.63 12.35
C GLY A 64 1.69 0.75 12.21
N ARG A 65 1.81 -0.02 11.12
CA ARG A 65 2.92 -0.95 10.90
C ARG A 65 4.03 -0.31 10.08
N PRO A 66 5.30 -0.44 10.49
CA PRO A 66 6.41 0.02 9.67
C PRO A 66 6.47 -0.79 8.37
N PHE A 67 6.70 -0.11 7.26
CA PHE A 67 6.88 -0.76 5.96
C PHE A 67 8.13 -0.24 5.25
N ARG A 68 8.54 -0.97 4.21
CA ARG A 68 9.64 -0.61 3.31
C ARG A 68 9.18 -0.85 1.88
N LEU A 69 9.60 0.03 0.99
CA LEU A 69 9.36 -0.12 -0.44
C LEU A 69 10.59 -0.75 -1.08
N PHE A 70 10.34 -1.74 -1.94
CA PHE A 70 11.34 -2.39 -2.76
C PHE A 70 10.86 -2.40 -4.21
N ASN A 71 11.66 -1.87 -5.12
CA ASN A 71 11.38 -1.86 -6.55
C ASN A 71 12.35 -2.81 -7.27
N ALA A 72 11.83 -3.93 -7.77
CA ALA A 72 12.63 -4.96 -8.43
C ALA A 72 13.38 -4.47 -9.69
N VAL A 73 12.99 -3.35 -10.29
CA VAL A 73 13.65 -2.79 -11.48
C VAL A 73 14.85 -1.93 -11.12
N THR A 74 14.74 -1.14 -10.05
CA THR A 74 15.77 -0.14 -9.67
C THR A 74 16.62 -0.57 -8.48
N ASP A 75 16.10 -1.42 -7.59
CA ASP A 75 16.78 -1.88 -6.39
C ASP A 75 17.52 -3.19 -6.63
N ASN A 76 18.69 -3.33 -5.99
CA ASN A 76 19.58 -4.47 -6.16
C ASN A 76 19.50 -5.47 -4.99
N LYS A 77 20.21 -6.60 -5.14
CA LYS A 77 20.34 -7.64 -4.09
C LYS A 77 20.95 -7.14 -2.77
N LYS A 78 21.68 -6.01 -2.76
CA LYS A 78 22.20 -5.44 -1.52
C LYS A 78 21.08 -4.72 -0.75
N LYS A 79 20.22 -4.00 -1.47
CA LYS A 79 19.04 -3.31 -0.92
C LYS A 79 18.06 -4.31 -0.29
N ILE A 80 17.75 -5.42 -0.96
CA ILE A 80 16.80 -6.40 -0.42
C ILE A 80 17.31 -7.02 0.90
N ARG A 81 18.61 -7.30 1.02
CA ARG A 81 19.20 -7.80 2.27
C ARG A 81 19.05 -6.78 3.41
N SER A 82 19.25 -5.49 3.14
CA SER A 82 19.03 -4.44 4.16
C SER A 82 17.57 -4.21 4.55
N VAL A 83 16.62 -4.76 3.81
CA VAL A 83 15.18 -4.68 4.13
C VAL A 83 14.72 -5.89 4.96
N ILE A 84 15.38 -7.04 4.79
CA ILE A 84 15.04 -8.30 5.46
C ILE A 84 15.83 -8.49 6.76
N CYS A 85 17.11 -8.06 6.78
CA CYS A 85 18.03 -8.16 7.91
C CYS A 85 18.08 -6.86 8.70
#